data_AF-A0A7J6H2P0-F1
#
_entry.id   AF-A0A7J6H2P0-F1
#
_cell.length_a   1.000
_cell.length_b   1.000
_cell.length_c   1.000
_cell.angle_alpha   90.00
_cell.angle_beta   90.00
_cell.angle_gamma   90.00
#
_symmetry.space_group_name_H-M   'P 1'
#
loop_
_entity.id
_entity.type
_entity.pdbx_description
1 polymer ?
#
loop_
_entity_poly.entity_id
_entity_poly.type
_entity_poly.pdbx_seq_one_letter_code
_entity_poly.pdbx_strand_id
1 'polypeptide(L)'
;MESTTRFLVIVLLGVVLICCNNNKSVNGYFTSFVFGDSLVDAGNNDYLFTLSKANLPPYGIDFKPSGGKPTGRFTNGRTISDIVGEVLGGKSFPPPYLAPNSEDEAVKRGINYASGASGILDQTGQLFIGRVPLREQVKYFEETKMQMVNKIGDNRTNNLLKKAIFSITIGSNDVLNYFQPSIPFFGHHHHNSITSLIFQDFMLSNLTLQLKRLQELGGRKFVVVGIGPLGCIPFIRALNLLPSGKCSEEVNELIKGYNNKLNGVLDQLNKDLAPQTIFVYANSYDIFLNIIQNHQHYASQNQNPLRLGSGAVWDSRAVGEAGSVRVMQGRSRLQQQEVVREVLLSMLPPGAPAQFRKLFPPTKWAAEFNAALTVPFFHWLVGPSEVIEIEVNGVKQKSGVLIKKCRYLENSGCVGMCVNMCKIPTQDFFTNEFGLPLTMTPNFEDMSCEMAYGKVPPPFEEDPVSKQPCFSEICSMANPSSSICHKLQA
;
A
#
# COMPACT_ATOMS: atom_id res chain seq x y z
N MET A 1 15.60 -27.18 -26.17
CA MET A 1 16.00 -26.12 -25.21
C MET A 1 17.13 -25.20 -25.71
N GLU A 2 17.83 -25.48 -26.82
CA GLU A 2 18.94 -24.62 -27.29
C GLU A 2 18.54 -23.46 -28.24
N SER A 3 17.41 -23.55 -28.95
CA SER A 3 17.07 -22.56 -30.00
C SER A 3 16.58 -21.23 -29.44
N THR A 4 15.74 -21.26 -28.39
CA THR A 4 15.16 -20.05 -27.78
C THR A 4 16.20 -19.22 -27.02
N THR A 5 17.16 -19.88 -26.37
CA THR A 5 18.30 -19.23 -25.69
C THR A 5 19.25 -18.60 -26.71
N ARG A 6 19.50 -19.26 -27.85
CA ARG A 6 20.28 -18.68 -28.95
C ARG A 6 19.57 -17.47 -29.57
N PHE A 7 18.24 -17.51 -29.72
CA PHE A 7 17.48 -16.37 -30.22
C PHE A 7 17.53 -15.18 -29.26
N LEU A 8 17.39 -15.41 -27.95
CA LEU A 8 17.51 -14.36 -26.93
C LEU A 8 18.92 -13.75 -26.87
N VAL A 9 19.95 -14.58 -26.99
CA VAL A 9 21.35 -14.13 -27.03
C VAL A 9 21.65 -13.35 -28.31
N ILE A 10 21.09 -13.73 -29.46
CA ILE A 10 21.22 -13.00 -30.73
C ILE A 10 20.46 -11.67 -30.69
N VAL A 11 19.28 -11.62 -30.06
CA VAL A 11 18.52 -10.38 -29.86
C VAL A 11 19.25 -9.46 -28.86
N LEU A 12 19.79 -9.99 -27.77
CA LEU A 12 20.61 -9.23 -26.81
C LEU A 12 21.92 -8.74 -27.44
N LEU A 13 22.62 -9.58 -28.23
CA LEU A 13 23.81 -9.17 -29.00
C LEU A 13 23.46 -8.16 -30.08
N GLY A 14 22.30 -8.27 -30.73
CA GLY A 14 21.80 -7.30 -31.70
C GLY A 14 21.50 -5.94 -31.06
N VAL A 15 20.88 -5.92 -29.88
CA VAL A 15 20.65 -4.70 -29.10
C VAL A 15 21.98 -4.10 -28.63
N VAL A 16 22.93 -4.92 -28.16
CA VAL A 16 24.26 -4.47 -27.75
C VAL A 16 25.08 -3.94 -28.95
N LEU A 17 25.03 -4.60 -30.11
CA LEU A 17 25.72 -4.14 -31.33
C LEU A 17 25.10 -2.85 -31.89
N ILE A 18 23.78 -2.69 -31.84
CA ILE A 18 23.10 -1.44 -32.20
C ILE A 18 23.46 -0.31 -31.21
N CYS A 19 23.64 -0.63 -29.91
CA CYS A 19 24.13 0.30 -28.91
C CYS A 19 25.63 0.63 -29.04
N CYS A 20 26.46 -0.31 -29.51
CA CYS A 20 27.91 -0.15 -29.62
C CYS A 20 28.37 0.47 -30.94
N ASN A 21 27.57 0.44 -32.02
CA ASN A 21 27.97 1.02 -33.31
C ASN A 21 27.68 2.52 -33.45
N ASN A 22 27.06 3.14 -32.45
CA ASN A 22 26.94 4.60 -32.37
C ASN A 22 27.79 5.11 -31.21
N ASN A 23 29.09 5.27 -31.48
CA ASN A 23 30.02 6.07 -30.67
C ASN A 23 29.71 7.57 -30.78
N LYS A 24 28.43 7.93 -30.75
CA LYS A 24 27.97 9.23 -30.30
C LYS A 24 27.58 9.02 -28.86
N SER A 25 28.37 9.57 -27.94
CA SER A 25 27.87 9.90 -26.60
C SER A 25 26.48 10.47 -26.77
N VAL A 26 25.44 9.71 -26.43
CA VAL A 26 24.07 10.24 -26.38
C VAL A 26 24.09 11.18 -25.19
N ASN A 27 24.48 12.43 -25.45
CA ASN A 27 24.46 13.54 -24.52
C ASN A 27 23.00 13.99 -24.29
N GLY A 28 22.08 13.02 -24.24
CA GLY A 28 20.65 13.20 -24.04
C GLY A 28 20.32 12.80 -22.62
N TYR A 29 19.78 13.74 -21.86
CA TYR A 29 19.25 13.45 -20.53
C TYR A 29 18.12 12.42 -20.65
N PHE A 30 18.26 11.29 -19.95
CA PHE A 30 17.19 10.32 -19.79
C PHE A 30 16.08 10.96 -18.93
N THR A 31 14.88 11.09 -19.49
CA THR A 31 13.70 11.62 -18.79
C THR A 31 12.66 10.51 -18.68
N SER A 32 12.21 10.24 -17.46
CA SER A 32 11.16 9.25 -17.21
C SER A 32 10.07 9.78 -16.31
N PHE A 33 8.83 9.52 -16.71
CA PHE A 33 7.64 9.78 -15.92
C PHE A 33 7.09 8.44 -15.42
N VAL A 34 7.01 8.30 -14.11
CA VAL A 34 6.75 7.01 -13.44
C VAL A 34 5.38 7.07 -12.78
N PHE A 35 4.52 6.11 -13.10
CA PHE A 35 3.17 5.96 -12.57
C PHE A 35 3.06 4.56 -11.96
N GLY A 36 2.38 4.44 -10.82
CA GLY A 36 2.29 3.15 -10.19
C GLY A 36 1.86 3.12 -8.74
N ASP A 37 2.08 1.97 -8.14
CA ASP A 37 1.86 1.71 -6.72
C ASP A 37 3.19 1.70 -5.92
N SER A 38 3.17 1.08 -4.74
CA SER A 38 4.33 0.94 -3.86
C SER A 38 5.56 0.31 -4.53
N LEU A 39 5.40 -0.49 -5.59
CA LEU A 39 6.52 -1.14 -6.28
C LEU A 39 7.48 -0.14 -6.94
N VAL A 40 6.99 1.07 -7.22
CA VAL A 40 7.76 2.13 -7.88
C VAL A 40 7.63 3.49 -7.19
N ASP A 41 6.99 3.59 -6.03
CA ASP A 41 6.89 4.85 -5.26
C ASP A 41 8.28 5.33 -4.81
N ALA A 42 8.61 6.58 -5.14
CA ALA A 42 9.85 7.24 -4.78
C ALA A 42 9.77 8.02 -3.45
N GLY A 43 8.62 8.02 -2.78
CA GLY A 43 8.34 8.69 -1.52
C GLY A 43 7.16 9.66 -1.53
N ASN A 44 6.24 9.58 -2.51
CA ASN A 44 5.07 10.45 -2.55
C ASN A 44 4.19 10.26 -1.30
N ASN A 45 4.08 9.03 -0.82
CA ASN A 45 3.28 8.71 0.36
C ASN A 45 3.76 9.39 1.64
N ASP A 46 5.01 9.85 1.71
CA ASP A 46 5.53 10.57 2.88
C ASP A 46 4.84 11.94 3.04
N TYR A 47 4.41 12.54 1.94
CA TYR A 47 3.70 13.82 1.86
C TYR A 47 2.17 13.68 1.99
N LEU A 48 1.66 12.44 1.94
CA LEU A 48 0.24 12.16 2.09
C LEU A 48 -0.14 11.86 3.53
N PHE A 49 -1.43 12.08 3.81
CA PHE A 49 -2.07 11.58 5.00
C PHE A 49 -2.48 10.12 4.80
N THR A 50 -1.57 9.19 5.03
CA THR A 50 -1.75 7.77 4.68
C THR A 50 -1.15 6.83 5.73
N LEU A 51 -1.77 5.66 5.84
CA LEU A 51 -1.24 4.52 6.59
C LEU A 51 -0.13 3.81 5.78
N SER A 52 -0.10 3.93 4.46
CA SER A 52 0.86 3.26 3.61
C SER A 52 2.14 4.10 3.47
N LYS A 53 3.08 3.99 4.40
CA LYS A 53 4.38 4.71 4.37
C LYS A 53 5.57 3.78 4.53
N ALA A 54 6.68 4.16 3.90
CA ALA A 54 7.96 3.43 3.94
C ALA A 54 9.12 4.37 4.34
N ASN A 55 8.89 5.21 5.35
CA ASN A 55 9.82 6.24 5.81
C ASN A 55 10.54 5.89 7.13
N LEU A 56 10.53 4.61 7.51
CA LEU A 56 11.23 4.10 8.69
C LEU A 56 12.17 2.95 8.30
N PRO A 57 13.28 2.71 9.04
CA PRO A 57 14.11 1.52 8.81
C PRO A 57 13.27 0.25 8.94
N PRO A 58 13.46 -0.82 8.15
CA PRO A 58 14.62 -1.07 7.29
C PRO A 58 14.55 -0.45 5.89
N TYR A 59 13.53 0.34 5.55
CA TYR A 59 13.46 0.95 4.22
C TYR A 59 14.65 1.89 3.99
N GLY A 60 15.19 1.84 2.77
CA GLY A 60 16.32 2.67 2.36
C GLY A 60 17.71 2.28 2.90
N ILE A 61 17.86 1.23 3.74
CA ILE A 61 19.17 0.85 4.31
C ILE A 61 20.26 0.53 3.26
N ASP A 62 19.87 0.00 2.10
CA ASP A 62 20.74 -0.30 0.96
C ASP A 62 20.74 0.83 -0.10
N PHE A 63 19.96 1.89 0.12
CA PHE A 63 19.86 3.03 -0.79
C PHE A 63 21.01 4.02 -0.55
N LYS A 64 22.16 3.72 -1.16
CA LYS A 64 23.36 4.57 -1.11
C LYS A 64 23.12 6.06 -1.37
N PRO A 65 22.26 6.48 -2.32
CA PRO A 65 22.01 7.90 -2.58
C PRO A 65 21.47 8.70 -1.39
N SER A 66 20.75 8.05 -0.45
CA SER A 66 20.29 8.69 0.79
C SER A 66 21.23 8.44 1.99
N GLY A 67 22.36 7.75 1.78
CA GLY A 67 23.23 7.29 2.85
C GLY A 67 22.58 6.26 3.78
N GLY A 68 21.66 5.44 3.26
CA GLY A 68 20.96 4.43 4.04
C GLY A 68 19.71 4.94 4.77
N LYS A 69 19.32 6.21 4.57
CA LYS A 69 18.13 6.80 5.20
C LYS A 69 16.86 6.43 4.44
N PRO A 70 15.73 6.17 5.12
CA PRO A 70 14.45 5.96 4.46
C PRO A 70 14.06 7.15 3.59
N THR A 71 13.53 6.87 2.39
CA THR A 71 13.05 7.89 1.45
C THR A 71 11.58 7.70 1.06
N GLY A 72 10.84 6.84 1.75
CA GLY A 72 9.48 6.47 1.36
C GLY A 72 9.40 5.42 0.24
N ARG A 73 10.53 4.85 -0.19
CA ARG A 73 10.57 3.70 -1.11
C ARG A 73 10.23 2.43 -0.33
N PHE A 74 9.29 1.62 -0.83
CA PHE A 74 8.86 0.35 -0.20
C PHE A 74 9.87 -0.80 -0.43
N THR A 75 11.15 -0.51 -0.25
CA THR A 75 12.26 -1.45 -0.39
C THR A 75 13.46 -0.96 0.44
N ASN A 76 14.41 -1.85 0.70
CA ASN A 76 15.66 -1.47 1.34
C ASN A 76 16.51 -0.56 0.43
N GLY A 77 16.30 -0.57 -0.88
CA GLY A 77 17.20 0.08 -1.83
C GLY A 77 16.48 0.83 -2.95
N ARG A 78 16.94 0.58 -4.17
CA ARG A 78 16.36 1.08 -5.41
C ARG A 78 15.08 0.33 -5.76
N THR A 79 14.06 1.04 -6.25
CA THR A 79 12.91 0.43 -6.92
C THR A 79 13.30 -0.09 -8.29
N ILE A 80 12.43 -0.89 -8.94
CA ILE A 80 12.70 -1.35 -10.30
C ILE A 80 12.80 -0.19 -11.30
N SER A 81 12.01 0.87 -11.10
CA SER A 81 12.06 2.07 -11.93
C SER A 81 13.42 2.78 -11.81
N ASP A 82 13.97 2.87 -10.59
CA ASP A 82 15.29 3.44 -10.36
C ASP A 82 16.39 2.64 -11.09
N ILE A 83 16.34 1.30 -11.00
CA ILE A 83 17.31 0.40 -11.63
C ILE A 83 17.25 0.53 -13.16
N VAL A 84 16.05 0.49 -13.73
CA VAL A 84 15.87 0.64 -15.18
C VAL A 84 16.34 2.02 -15.64
N GLY A 85 16.03 3.08 -14.90
CA GLY A 85 16.49 4.43 -15.22
C GLY A 85 18.01 4.55 -15.24
N GLU A 86 18.69 3.95 -14.27
CA GLU A 86 20.17 3.92 -14.19
C GLU A 86 20.78 3.16 -15.38
N VAL A 87 20.25 1.96 -15.70
CA VAL A 87 20.70 1.14 -16.84
C VAL A 87 20.51 1.87 -18.17
N LEU A 88 19.45 2.68 -18.29
CA LEU A 88 19.18 3.49 -19.48
C LEU A 88 19.96 4.82 -19.51
N GLY A 89 20.94 5.01 -18.63
CA GLY A 89 21.84 6.16 -18.62
C GLY A 89 21.36 7.35 -17.80
N GLY A 90 20.32 7.18 -16.98
CA GLY A 90 19.87 8.17 -16.01
C GLY A 90 20.93 8.43 -14.95
N LYS A 91 21.31 9.71 -14.78
CA LYS A 91 22.29 10.12 -13.75
C LYS A 91 21.69 10.32 -12.36
N SER A 92 20.36 10.39 -12.28
CA SER A 92 19.60 10.65 -11.06
C SER A 92 18.17 10.15 -11.23
N PHE A 93 17.51 9.80 -10.13
CA PHE A 93 16.15 9.26 -10.13
C PHE A 93 15.08 10.35 -10.21
N PRO A 94 13.95 10.12 -10.91
CA PRO A 94 12.80 11.00 -10.84
C PRO A 94 12.35 11.21 -9.38
N PRO A 95 12.22 12.46 -8.88
CA PRO A 95 11.77 12.71 -7.51
C PRO A 95 10.27 12.43 -7.38
N PRO A 96 9.77 12.23 -6.14
CA PRO A 96 8.33 12.16 -5.91
C PRO A 96 7.68 13.51 -6.22
N TYR A 97 6.57 13.50 -6.96
CA TYR A 97 5.78 14.68 -7.32
C TYR A 97 5.41 15.53 -6.11
N LEU A 98 4.98 14.91 -5.01
CA LEU A 98 4.52 15.63 -3.82
C LEU A 98 5.65 16.23 -2.97
N ALA A 99 6.92 15.97 -3.31
CA ALA A 99 8.04 16.62 -2.64
C ALA A 99 8.16 18.11 -3.03
N PRO A 100 8.59 18.97 -2.09
CA PRO A 100 8.85 20.38 -2.38
C PRO A 100 9.81 20.56 -3.56
N ASN A 101 9.48 21.49 -4.46
CA ASN A 101 10.29 21.87 -5.62
C ASN A 101 10.60 20.71 -6.60
N SER A 102 9.86 19.61 -6.55
CA SER A 102 10.03 18.47 -7.47
C SER A 102 9.79 18.87 -8.94
N GLU A 103 8.85 19.78 -9.17
CA GLU A 103 8.45 20.32 -10.48
C GLU A 103 9.62 20.87 -11.31
N ASP A 104 10.64 21.42 -10.64
CA ASP A 104 11.81 21.97 -11.32
C ASP A 104 12.66 20.91 -12.04
N GLU A 105 12.46 19.65 -11.70
CA GLU A 105 13.20 18.48 -12.18
C GLU A 105 12.50 17.77 -13.34
N ALA A 106 11.24 18.12 -13.61
CA ALA A 106 10.44 17.49 -14.66
C ALA A 106 11.11 17.55 -16.04
N VAL A 107 11.76 18.67 -16.37
CA VAL A 107 12.46 18.86 -17.65
C VAL A 107 13.82 18.14 -17.69
N LYS A 108 14.43 17.85 -16.54
CA LYS A 108 15.78 17.27 -16.47
C LYS A 108 15.76 15.75 -16.42
N ARG A 109 14.92 15.19 -15.56
CA ARG A 109 14.88 13.74 -15.27
C ARG A 109 13.46 13.16 -15.23
N GLY A 110 12.45 14.01 -15.29
CA GLY A 110 11.05 13.61 -15.16
C GLY A 110 10.62 13.51 -13.70
N ILE A 111 9.47 12.92 -13.44
CA ILE A 111 8.81 12.89 -12.11
C ILE A 111 8.22 11.51 -11.83
N ASN A 112 8.23 11.12 -10.56
CA ASN A 112 7.54 9.95 -10.07
C ASN A 112 6.22 10.33 -9.41
N TYR A 113 5.10 9.86 -9.96
CA TYR A 113 3.73 10.08 -9.47
C TYR A 113 3.17 8.86 -8.71
N ALA A 114 3.93 7.77 -8.61
CA ALA A 114 3.46 6.54 -8.00
C ALA A 114 3.16 6.71 -6.52
N SER A 115 2.22 5.93 -5.99
CA SER A 115 1.76 6.05 -4.61
C SER A 115 1.46 4.69 -3.99
N GLY A 116 2.05 4.40 -2.83
CA GLY A 116 1.76 3.19 -2.06
C GLY A 116 0.26 2.99 -1.80
N ALA A 117 -0.19 1.73 -1.82
CA ALA A 117 -1.58 1.30 -1.75
C ALA A 117 -2.50 1.77 -2.92
N SER A 118 -1.96 2.45 -3.93
CA SER A 118 -2.73 2.89 -5.09
C SER A 118 -3.09 1.73 -6.02
N GLY A 119 -4.20 1.88 -6.74
CA GLY A 119 -4.65 0.98 -7.79
C GLY A 119 -5.06 1.72 -9.06
N ILE A 120 -5.42 0.92 -10.07
CA ILE A 120 -6.04 1.43 -11.30
C ILE A 120 -7.39 2.05 -10.97
N LEU A 121 -8.15 1.41 -10.07
CA LEU A 121 -9.48 1.84 -9.65
C LEU A 121 -9.36 2.84 -8.49
N ASP A 122 -10.17 3.89 -8.53
CA ASP A 122 -10.15 4.97 -7.52
C ASP A 122 -10.45 4.46 -6.10
N GLN A 123 -11.23 3.39 -5.96
CA GLN A 123 -11.61 2.81 -4.67
C GLN A 123 -10.53 1.91 -4.07
N THR A 124 -9.56 1.47 -4.87
CA THR A 124 -8.50 0.57 -4.39
C THR A 124 -7.65 1.26 -3.34
N GLY A 125 -7.39 0.59 -2.21
CA GLY A 125 -6.57 1.10 -1.12
C GLY A 125 -7.23 2.12 -0.18
N GLN A 126 -8.57 2.26 -0.19
CA GLN A 126 -9.30 3.15 0.73
C GLN A 126 -8.97 2.93 2.22
N LEU A 127 -8.70 1.67 2.60
CA LEU A 127 -8.29 1.29 3.95
C LEU A 127 -7.02 2.01 4.44
N PHE A 128 -6.19 2.52 3.53
CA PHE A 128 -4.96 3.25 3.86
C PHE A 128 -5.15 4.77 3.95
N ILE A 129 -6.40 5.23 3.87
CA ILE A 129 -6.82 6.64 3.91
C ILE A 129 -6.31 7.41 2.68
N GLY A 130 -5.10 7.96 2.74
CA GLY A 130 -4.49 8.71 1.65
C GLY A 130 -3.78 7.82 0.67
N ARG A 131 -4.00 8.08 -0.62
CA ARG A 131 -3.27 7.49 -1.75
C ARG A 131 -3.55 8.35 -2.96
N VAL A 132 -2.77 8.19 -4.02
CA VAL A 132 -3.01 8.85 -5.31
C VAL A 132 -3.39 7.77 -6.32
N PRO A 133 -4.69 7.51 -6.59
CA PRO A 133 -5.14 6.58 -7.63
C PRO A 133 -4.58 6.93 -9.00
N LEU A 134 -4.48 5.96 -9.91
CA LEU A 134 -3.87 6.17 -11.25
C LEU A 134 -4.44 7.39 -11.98
N ARG A 135 -5.76 7.60 -11.91
CA ARG A 135 -6.43 8.75 -12.53
C ARG A 135 -5.88 10.08 -12.00
N GLU A 136 -5.65 10.19 -10.69
CA GLU A 136 -5.09 11.39 -10.09
C GLU A 136 -3.60 11.53 -10.40
N GLN A 137 -2.85 10.42 -10.53
CA GLN A 137 -1.44 10.47 -10.98
C GLN A 137 -1.33 11.05 -12.40
N VAL A 138 -2.25 10.67 -13.31
CA VAL A 138 -2.30 11.23 -14.68
C VAL A 138 -2.66 12.71 -14.65
N LYS A 139 -3.53 13.15 -13.75
CA LYS A 139 -3.85 14.56 -13.56
C LYS A 139 -2.63 15.36 -13.06
N TYR A 140 -1.84 14.82 -12.13
CA TYR A 140 -0.58 15.45 -11.71
C TYR A 140 0.43 15.58 -12.86
N PHE A 141 0.45 14.62 -13.78
CA PHE A 141 1.25 14.75 -14.98
C PHE A 141 0.72 15.84 -15.93
N GLU A 142 -0.61 16.00 -16.07
CA GLU A 142 -1.21 17.10 -16.82
C GLU A 142 -0.79 18.47 -16.26
N GLU A 143 -0.82 18.62 -14.92
CA GLU A 143 -0.32 19.80 -14.22
C GLU A 143 1.17 20.04 -14.48
N THR A 144 1.98 18.98 -14.35
CA THR A 144 3.42 19.04 -14.64
C THR A 144 3.70 19.46 -16.08
N LYS A 145 2.93 18.96 -17.06
CA LYS A 145 3.05 19.37 -18.46
C LYS A 145 2.80 20.86 -18.61
N MET A 146 1.75 21.41 -17.99
CA MET A 146 1.46 22.85 -18.05
C MET A 146 2.65 23.68 -17.53
N GLN A 147 3.25 23.25 -16.41
CA GLN A 147 4.43 23.90 -15.86
C GLN A 147 5.65 23.81 -16.81
N MET A 148 5.86 22.65 -17.44
CA MET A 148 6.90 22.49 -18.46
C MET A 148 6.68 23.44 -19.64
N VAL A 149 5.44 23.55 -20.14
CA VAL A 149 5.09 24.48 -21.23
C VAL A 149 5.40 25.92 -20.83
N ASN A 150 5.05 26.33 -19.60
CA ASN A 150 5.37 27.66 -19.10
C ASN A 150 6.88 27.90 -19.00
N LYS A 151 7.66 26.88 -18.63
CA LYS A 151 9.10 27.00 -18.37
C LYS A 151 9.97 26.94 -19.64
N ILE A 152 9.65 26.06 -20.58
CA ILE A 152 10.48 25.82 -21.77
C ILE A 152 9.75 26.01 -23.11
N GLY A 153 8.46 26.34 -23.08
CA GLY A 153 7.62 26.50 -24.26
C GLY A 153 7.02 25.19 -24.76
N ASP A 154 5.91 25.29 -25.49
CA ASP A 154 5.13 24.15 -25.96
C ASP A 154 5.93 23.21 -26.90
N ASN A 155 6.57 23.77 -27.92
CA ASN A 155 7.36 22.98 -28.89
C ASN A 155 8.48 22.18 -28.21
N ARG A 156 9.21 22.78 -27.26
CA ARG A 156 10.29 22.08 -26.55
C ARG A 156 9.73 21.01 -25.61
N THR A 157 8.63 21.31 -24.93
CA THR A 157 7.93 20.35 -24.06
C THR A 157 7.47 19.13 -24.87
N ASN A 158 6.76 19.33 -25.97
CA ASN A 158 6.28 18.24 -26.83
C ASN A 158 7.44 17.41 -27.40
N ASN A 159 8.56 18.04 -27.78
CA ASN A 159 9.75 17.33 -28.25
C ASN A 159 10.43 16.49 -27.16
N LEU A 160 10.41 16.96 -25.90
CA LEU A 160 10.93 16.22 -24.76
C LEU A 160 10.01 15.03 -24.42
N LEU A 161 8.70 15.24 -24.33
CA LEU A 161 7.72 14.19 -24.02
C LEU A 161 7.71 13.06 -25.05
N LYS A 162 7.89 13.37 -26.35
CA LYS A 162 8.06 12.37 -27.41
C LYS A 162 9.26 11.43 -27.19
N LYS A 163 10.30 11.92 -26.50
CA LYS A 163 11.54 11.17 -26.25
C LYS A 163 11.53 10.46 -24.89
N ALA A 164 10.80 10.99 -23.91
CA ALA A 164 10.70 10.48 -22.55
C ALA A 164 10.04 9.08 -22.49
N ILE A 165 10.34 8.34 -21.41
CA ILE A 165 9.72 7.05 -21.11
C ILE A 165 8.64 7.22 -20.06
N PHE A 166 7.46 6.68 -20.35
CA PHE A 166 6.34 6.60 -19.41
C PHE A 166 6.24 5.16 -18.91
N SER A 167 6.53 4.93 -17.64
CA SER A 167 6.44 3.59 -17.04
C SER A 167 5.24 3.48 -16.12
N ILE A 168 4.43 2.45 -16.31
CA ILE A 168 3.19 2.21 -15.56
C ILE A 168 3.30 0.85 -14.86
N THR A 169 3.34 0.85 -13.53
CA THR A 169 3.41 -0.36 -12.69
C THR A 169 2.31 -0.30 -11.63
N ILE A 170 1.13 -0.84 -11.96
CA ILE A 170 -0.08 -0.71 -11.14
C ILE A 170 -1.04 -1.86 -11.43
N GLY A 171 -2.01 -2.10 -10.54
CA GLY A 171 -3.00 -3.18 -10.66
C GLY A 171 -2.92 -4.19 -9.53
N SER A 172 -1.76 -4.30 -8.86
CA SER A 172 -1.56 -5.29 -7.81
C SER A 172 -2.53 -5.10 -6.65
N ASN A 173 -2.69 -3.87 -6.18
CA ASN A 173 -3.60 -3.56 -5.07
C ASN A 173 -5.07 -3.77 -5.44
N ASP A 174 -5.46 -3.61 -6.72
CA ASP A 174 -6.84 -3.87 -7.14
C ASP A 174 -7.17 -5.35 -6.99
N VAL A 175 -6.24 -6.22 -7.41
CA VAL A 175 -6.36 -7.68 -7.23
C VAL A 175 -6.34 -8.06 -5.74
N LEU A 176 -5.45 -7.46 -4.94
CA LEU A 176 -5.43 -7.71 -3.49
C LEU A 176 -6.75 -7.30 -2.82
N ASN A 177 -7.28 -6.12 -3.17
CA ASN A 177 -8.58 -5.65 -2.71
C ASN A 177 -9.73 -6.58 -3.13
N TYR A 178 -9.67 -7.15 -4.33
CA TYR A 178 -10.67 -8.10 -4.84
C TYR A 178 -10.72 -9.40 -4.02
N PHE A 179 -9.56 -9.91 -3.59
CA PHE A 179 -9.45 -11.14 -2.79
C PHE A 179 -9.47 -10.91 -1.27
N GLN A 180 -9.49 -9.66 -0.80
CA GLN A 180 -9.46 -9.37 0.63
C GLN A 180 -10.85 -9.62 1.27
N PRO A 181 -10.95 -10.41 2.37
CA PRO A 181 -12.22 -10.71 3.03
C PRO A 181 -12.94 -9.49 3.63
N SER A 182 -12.25 -8.36 3.79
CA SER A 182 -12.68 -7.22 4.59
C SER A 182 -13.30 -6.06 3.77
N ILE A 183 -13.52 -6.22 2.46
CA ILE A 183 -14.20 -5.21 1.63
C ILE A 183 -15.50 -5.82 1.07
N PRO A 184 -16.68 -5.38 1.56
CA PRO A 184 -17.97 -6.04 1.33
C PRO A 184 -18.54 -5.89 -0.08
N PHE A 185 -17.77 -5.32 -1.03
CA PHE A 185 -18.15 -5.30 -2.45
C PHE A 185 -17.59 -6.47 -3.25
N PHE A 186 -16.51 -7.11 -2.78
CA PHE A 186 -15.82 -8.16 -3.54
C PHE A 186 -15.57 -9.45 -2.73
N GLY A 187 -15.44 -9.37 -1.41
CA GLY A 187 -15.26 -10.55 -0.57
C GLY A 187 -16.58 -11.22 -0.21
N HIS A 188 -16.79 -12.46 -0.68
CA HIS A 188 -17.81 -13.45 -0.27
C HIS A 188 -18.97 -13.76 -1.23
N HIS A 189 -18.85 -13.43 -2.52
CA HIS A 189 -19.54 -14.23 -3.53
C HIS A 189 -18.53 -15.20 -4.12
N HIS A 190 -18.88 -16.48 -4.26
CA HIS A 190 -18.09 -17.46 -5.00
C HIS A 190 -17.49 -16.77 -6.25
N HIS A 191 -16.17 -16.57 -6.28
CA HIS A 191 -15.47 -15.94 -7.39
C HIS A 191 -15.53 -16.90 -8.58
N ASN A 192 -16.69 -16.94 -9.22
CA ASN A 192 -16.87 -17.71 -10.43
C ASN A 192 -16.15 -17.01 -11.58
N SER A 193 -15.97 -17.74 -12.69
CA SER A 193 -15.27 -17.23 -13.87
C SER A 193 -15.89 -15.94 -14.41
N ILE A 194 -17.21 -15.75 -14.27
CA ILE A 194 -17.93 -14.58 -14.79
C ILE A 194 -17.55 -13.31 -14.02
N THR A 195 -17.57 -13.34 -12.68
CA THR A 195 -17.19 -12.18 -11.86
C THR A 195 -15.73 -11.78 -12.08
N SER A 196 -14.83 -12.77 -12.18
CA SER A 196 -13.42 -12.53 -12.48
C SER A 196 -13.21 -11.89 -13.86
N LEU A 197 -13.96 -12.29 -14.89
CA LEU A 197 -13.89 -11.69 -16.22
C LEU A 197 -14.35 -10.23 -16.21
N ILE A 198 -15.49 -9.93 -15.58
CA ILE A 198 -16.03 -8.56 -15.48
C ILE A 198 -15.03 -7.66 -14.75
N PHE A 199 -14.45 -8.14 -13.65
CA PHE A 199 -13.45 -7.40 -12.90
C PHE A 199 -12.20 -7.08 -13.73
N GLN A 200 -11.66 -8.08 -14.44
CA GLN A 200 -10.52 -7.88 -15.36
C GLN A 200 -10.84 -6.84 -16.43
N ASP A 201 -12.02 -6.93 -17.06
CA ASP A 201 -12.43 -6.00 -18.12
C ASP A 201 -12.62 -4.58 -17.59
N PHE A 202 -13.15 -4.45 -16.37
CA PHE A 202 -13.29 -3.16 -15.71
C PHE A 202 -11.94 -2.51 -15.40
N MET A 203 -10.99 -3.26 -14.84
CA MET A 203 -9.61 -2.79 -14.63
C MET A 203 -8.95 -2.37 -15.95
N LEU A 204 -9.06 -3.20 -16.99
CA LEU A 204 -8.45 -2.91 -18.29
C LEU A 204 -9.05 -1.68 -18.96
N SER A 205 -10.36 -1.51 -18.89
CA SER A 205 -11.03 -0.33 -19.43
C SER A 205 -10.51 0.94 -18.77
N ASN A 206 -10.44 0.97 -17.43
CA ASN A 206 -9.91 2.12 -16.69
C ASN A 206 -8.44 2.38 -16.99
N LEU A 207 -7.59 1.35 -17.04
CA LEU A 207 -6.18 1.50 -17.41
C LEU A 207 -6.03 2.05 -18.83
N THR A 208 -6.80 1.52 -19.79
CA THR A 208 -6.76 1.94 -21.19
C THR A 208 -7.14 3.41 -21.34
N LEU A 209 -8.14 3.88 -20.60
CA LEU A 209 -8.51 5.29 -20.56
C LEU A 209 -7.33 6.17 -20.10
N GLN A 210 -6.63 5.77 -19.03
CA GLN A 210 -5.48 6.51 -18.53
C GLN A 210 -4.28 6.48 -19.49
N LEU A 211 -4.03 5.36 -20.15
CA LEU A 211 -2.98 5.24 -21.19
C LEU A 211 -3.26 6.16 -22.38
N LYS A 212 -4.52 6.19 -22.87
CA LYS A 212 -4.94 7.12 -23.93
C LYS A 212 -4.80 8.57 -23.49
N ARG A 213 -5.18 8.90 -22.26
CA ARG A 213 -5.01 10.25 -21.71
C ARG A 213 -3.55 10.70 -21.67
N LEU A 214 -2.63 9.85 -21.21
CA LEU A 214 -1.20 10.15 -21.22
C LEU A 214 -0.65 10.32 -22.65
N GLN A 215 -1.18 9.54 -23.60
CA GLN A 215 -0.85 9.67 -25.02
C GLN A 215 -1.34 11.02 -25.58
N GLU A 216 -2.57 11.44 -25.30
CA GLU A 216 -3.10 12.76 -25.67
C GLU A 216 -2.24 13.89 -25.08
N LEU A 217 -1.75 13.71 -23.85
CA LEU A 217 -0.86 14.65 -23.18
C LEU A 217 0.56 14.68 -23.78
N GLY A 218 0.90 13.83 -24.74
CA GLY A 218 2.15 13.92 -25.50
C GLY A 218 3.12 12.76 -25.28
N GLY A 219 2.79 11.81 -24.40
CA GLY A 219 3.58 10.59 -24.23
C GLY A 219 3.57 9.73 -25.50
N ARG A 220 4.73 9.19 -25.87
CA ARG A 220 4.87 8.34 -27.07
C ARG A 220 5.54 6.99 -26.83
N LYS A 221 6.21 6.80 -25.69
CA LYS A 221 6.93 5.57 -25.35
C LYS A 221 6.47 5.09 -23.99
N PHE A 222 5.70 4.01 -23.98
CA PHE A 222 5.08 3.47 -22.78
C PHE A 222 5.65 2.10 -22.47
N VAL A 223 6.00 1.88 -21.21
CA VAL A 223 6.28 0.56 -20.64
C VAL A 223 5.17 0.25 -19.65
N VAL A 224 4.33 -0.73 -19.96
CA VAL A 224 3.21 -1.13 -19.12
C VAL A 224 3.52 -2.50 -18.54
N VAL A 225 3.65 -2.55 -17.22
CA VAL A 225 4.09 -3.75 -16.51
C VAL A 225 2.87 -4.59 -16.13
N GLY A 226 2.88 -5.86 -16.51
CA GLY A 226 1.87 -6.82 -16.06
C GLY A 226 1.93 -7.03 -14.55
N ILE A 227 0.88 -7.61 -13.96
CA ILE A 227 0.83 -7.90 -12.52
C ILE A 227 1.66 -9.16 -12.24
N GLY A 228 2.52 -9.11 -11.22
CA GLY A 228 3.35 -10.25 -10.80
C GLY A 228 2.52 -11.40 -10.18
N PRO A 229 3.13 -12.54 -9.82
CA PRO A 229 2.42 -13.70 -9.29
C PRO A 229 1.98 -13.49 -7.83
N LEU A 230 0.94 -12.68 -7.60
CA LEU A 230 0.47 -12.33 -6.25
C LEU A 230 0.00 -13.55 -5.44
N GLY A 231 -0.41 -14.64 -6.09
CA GLY A 231 -0.71 -15.90 -5.40
C GLY A 231 0.47 -16.44 -4.58
N CYS A 232 1.70 -16.01 -4.89
CA CYS A 232 2.92 -16.45 -4.24
C CYS A 232 3.44 -15.48 -3.16
N ILE A 233 2.84 -14.31 -2.96
CA ILE A 233 3.33 -13.35 -1.96
C ILE A 233 3.01 -13.84 -0.54
N PRO A 234 3.80 -13.47 0.49
CA PRO A 234 3.57 -13.89 1.86
C PRO A 234 2.15 -13.61 2.37
N PHE A 235 1.59 -12.44 2.04
CA PHE A 235 0.25 -12.04 2.46
C PHE A 235 -0.86 -12.99 1.98
N ILE A 236 -0.91 -13.28 0.67
CA ILE A 236 -1.91 -14.20 0.10
C ILE A 236 -1.72 -15.63 0.59
N ARG A 237 -0.46 -16.07 0.76
CA ARG A 237 -0.16 -17.41 1.30
C ARG A 237 -0.63 -17.55 2.74
N ALA A 238 -0.44 -16.52 3.56
CA ALA A 238 -0.94 -16.50 4.93
C ALA A 238 -2.47 -16.46 4.99
N LEU A 239 -3.11 -15.60 4.19
CA LEU A 239 -4.57 -15.45 4.14
C LEU A 239 -5.27 -16.76 3.76
N ASN A 240 -4.74 -17.49 2.79
CA ASN A 240 -5.29 -18.76 2.31
C ASN A 240 -4.77 -19.99 3.07
N LEU A 241 -4.01 -19.80 4.16
CA LEU A 241 -3.42 -20.86 4.97
C LEU A 241 -2.66 -21.91 4.13
N LEU A 242 -1.91 -21.45 3.12
CA LEU A 242 -1.28 -22.33 2.15
C LEU A 242 -0.05 -23.04 2.73
N PRO A 243 0.21 -24.32 2.34
CA PRO A 243 1.44 -25.01 2.69
C PRO A 243 2.70 -24.26 2.23
N SER A 244 3.83 -24.53 2.90
CA SER A 244 5.11 -23.95 2.51
C SER A 244 5.45 -24.26 1.04
N GLY A 245 5.95 -23.27 0.31
CA GLY A 245 6.28 -23.38 -1.11
C GLY A 245 5.08 -23.43 -2.07
N LYS A 246 3.84 -23.39 -1.58
CA LYS A 246 2.63 -23.31 -2.43
C LYS A 246 2.19 -21.87 -2.64
N CYS A 247 1.57 -21.63 -3.80
CA CYS A 247 0.94 -20.37 -4.19
C CYS A 247 -0.57 -20.58 -4.39
N SER A 248 -1.36 -19.53 -4.26
CA SER A 248 -2.79 -19.58 -4.60
C SER A 248 -2.96 -19.67 -6.11
N GLU A 249 -3.54 -20.77 -6.59
CA GLU A 249 -3.84 -20.97 -8.00
C GLU A 249 -4.96 -20.03 -8.47
N GLU A 250 -6.01 -19.88 -7.68
CA GLU A 250 -7.14 -18.99 -7.98
C GLU A 250 -6.69 -17.54 -8.26
N VAL A 251 -5.88 -16.98 -7.37
CA VAL A 251 -5.35 -15.62 -7.52
C VAL A 251 -4.48 -15.51 -8.77
N ASN A 252 -3.63 -16.51 -9.01
CA ASN A 252 -2.74 -16.52 -10.16
C ASN A 252 -3.48 -16.70 -11.49
N GLU A 253 -4.55 -17.49 -11.55
CA GLU A 253 -5.38 -17.63 -12.75
C GLU A 253 -6.10 -16.32 -13.12
N LEU A 254 -6.62 -15.59 -12.13
CA LEU A 254 -7.18 -14.25 -12.36
C LEU A 254 -6.13 -13.30 -12.95
N ILE A 255 -4.91 -13.32 -12.42
CA ILE A 255 -3.81 -12.47 -12.88
C ILE A 255 -3.35 -12.84 -14.30
N LYS A 256 -3.22 -14.13 -14.61
CA LYS A 256 -2.90 -14.58 -15.97
C LYS A 256 -3.95 -14.12 -16.97
N GLY A 257 -5.23 -14.25 -16.63
CA GLY A 257 -6.34 -13.75 -17.44
C GLY A 257 -6.23 -12.25 -17.70
N TYR A 258 -6.01 -11.46 -16.64
CA TYR A 258 -5.79 -10.01 -16.75
C TYR A 258 -4.59 -9.67 -17.65
N ASN A 259 -3.43 -10.27 -17.40
CA ASN A 259 -2.18 -10.00 -18.12
C ASN A 259 -2.28 -10.35 -19.61
N ASN A 260 -2.94 -11.47 -19.95
CA ASN A 260 -3.18 -11.86 -21.34
C ASN A 260 -4.05 -10.83 -22.08
N LYS A 261 -5.14 -10.39 -21.44
CA LYS A 261 -6.01 -9.35 -21.99
C LYS A 261 -5.28 -8.00 -22.09
N LEU A 262 -4.46 -7.63 -21.10
CA LEU A 262 -3.62 -6.43 -21.13
C LEU A 262 -2.70 -6.45 -22.36
N ASN A 263 -1.98 -7.54 -22.58
CA ASN A 263 -1.09 -7.65 -23.74
C ASN A 263 -1.87 -7.46 -25.06
N GLY A 264 -3.06 -8.08 -25.18
CA GLY A 264 -3.93 -7.91 -26.35
C GLY A 264 -4.40 -6.46 -26.55
N VAL A 265 -4.73 -5.73 -25.48
CA VAL A 265 -5.10 -4.31 -25.53
C VAL A 265 -3.93 -3.45 -25.99
N LEU A 266 -2.71 -3.71 -25.50
CA LEU A 266 -1.51 -2.97 -25.90
C LEU A 266 -1.14 -3.23 -27.36
N ASP A 267 -1.31 -4.47 -27.84
CA ASP A 267 -1.15 -4.82 -29.25
C ASP A 267 -2.16 -4.06 -30.13
N GLN A 268 -3.41 -3.93 -29.68
CA GLN A 268 -4.42 -3.17 -30.41
C GLN A 268 -4.08 -1.67 -30.42
N LEU A 269 -3.68 -1.09 -29.27
CA LEU A 269 -3.24 0.30 -29.20
C LEU A 269 -2.04 0.56 -30.11
N ASN A 270 -1.10 -0.38 -30.20
CA ASN A 270 0.02 -0.28 -31.15
C ASN A 270 -0.45 -0.33 -32.60
N LYS A 271 -1.42 -1.16 -32.97
CA LYS A 271 -1.99 -1.15 -34.33
C LYS A 271 -2.66 0.18 -34.67
N ASP A 272 -3.41 0.73 -33.72
CA ASP A 272 -4.18 1.96 -33.92
C ASP A 272 -3.31 3.22 -33.91
N LEU A 273 -2.19 3.20 -33.17
CA LEU A 273 -1.37 4.38 -32.89
C LEU A 273 0.07 4.28 -33.41
N ALA A 274 0.44 3.22 -34.11
CA ALA A 274 1.73 3.14 -34.78
C ALA A 274 1.77 4.01 -36.06
N PRO A 275 2.94 4.54 -36.44
CA PRO A 275 4.22 4.46 -35.72
C PRO A 275 4.40 5.56 -34.64
N GLN A 276 3.42 6.44 -34.46
CA GLN A 276 3.58 7.61 -33.59
C GLN A 276 3.79 7.25 -32.12
N THR A 277 3.09 6.24 -31.61
CA THR A 277 3.15 5.80 -30.20
C THR A 277 3.49 4.32 -30.13
N ILE A 278 4.31 3.94 -29.14
CA ILE A 278 4.70 2.55 -28.88
C ILE A 278 4.39 2.23 -27.42
N PHE A 279 3.66 1.13 -27.23
CA PHE A 279 3.42 0.48 -25.95
C PHE A 279 4.21 -0.83 -25.88
N VAL A 280 5.00 -1.00 -24.83
CA VAL A 280 5.75 -2.23 -24.54
C VAL A 280 5.15 -2.89 -23.32
N TYR A 281 4.69 -4.13 -23.50
CA TYR A 281 4.28 -4.99 -22.39
C TYR A 281 5.53 -5.55 -21.69
N ALA A 282 5.63 -5.35 -20.37
CA ALA A 282 6.66 -5.96 -19.55
C ALA A 282 6.06 -7.12 -18.73
N ASN A 283 6.44 -8.34 -19.11
CA ASN A 283 5.95 -9.58 -18.49
C ASN A 283 6.61 -9.84 -17.13
N SER A 284 6.17 -9.11 -16.10
CA SER A 284 6.68 -9.28 -14.74
C SER A 284 6.30 -10.65 -14.15
N TYR A 285 5.15 -11.21 -14.53
CA TYR A 285 4.62 -12.45 -13.98
C TYR A 285 5.60 -13.61 -14.16
N ASP A 286 6.00 -13.89 -15.40
CA ASP A 286 6.88 -15.02 -15.70
C ASP A 286 8.30 -14.78 -15.17
N ILE A 287 8.77 -13.53 -15.17
CA ILE A 287 10.09 -13.17 -14.62
C ILE A 287 10.13 -13.52 -13.13
N PHE A 288 9.16 -13.04 -12.34
CA PHE A 288 9.15 -13.30 -10.90
C PHE A 288 8.82 -14.76 -10.57
N LEU A 289 7.93 -15.40 -11.32
CA LEU A 289 7.63 -16.81 -11.12
C LEU A 289 8.87 -17.69 -11.37
N ASN A 290 9.66 -17.38 -12.41
CA ASN A 290 10.92 -18.07 -12.68
C ASN A 290 11.95 -17.86 -11.55
N ILE A 291 12.04 -16.65 -10.98
CA ILE A 291 12.90 -16.38 -9.82
C ILE A 291 12.46 -17.20 -8.60
N ILE A 292 11.16 -17.28 -8.33
CA ILE A 292 10.62 -18.06 -7.21
C ILE A 292 10.94 -19.56 -7.38
N GLN A 293 10.71 -20.09 -8.58
CA GLN A 293 10.94 -21.50 -8.90
C GLN A 293 12.43 -21.87 -8.89
N ASN A 294 13.30 -20.95 -9.32
CA ASN A 294 14.74 -21.17 -9.44
C ASN A 294 15.56 -20.38 -8.40
N HIS A 295 14.99 -20.08 -7.23
CA HIS A 295 15.58 -19.18 -6.24
C HIS A 295 16.99 -19.60 -5.79
N GLN A 296 17.30 -20.90 -5.73
CA GLN A 296 18.63 -21.39 -5.37
C GLN A 296 19.71 -20.97 -6.37
N HIS A 297 19.39 -20.94 -7.67
CA HIS A 297 20.30 -20.50 -8.72
C HIS A 297 20.59 -18.99 -8.61
N TYR A 298 19.55 -18.18 -8.38
CA TYR A 298 19.73 -16.74 -8.19
C TYR A 298 20.43 -16.40 -6.86
N ALA A 299 20.24 -17.21 -5.82
CA ALA A 299 20.93 -17.04 -4.55
C ALA A 299 22.44 -17.34 -4.67
N SER A 300 22.83 -18.36 -5.44
CA SER A 300 24.24 -18.73 -5.60
C SER A 300 25.05 -17.75 -6.49
N GLN A 301 24.38 -17.01 -7.37
CA GLN A 301 25.02 -15.98 -8.21
C GLN A 301 25.25 -14.65 -7.50
N ASN A 302 24.59 -14.41 -6.36
CA ASN A 302 24.72 -13.15 -5.64
C ASN A 302 25.76 -13.26 -4.51
N GLN A 303 26.88 -12.55 -4.63
CA GLN A 303 27.97 -12.50 -3.63
C GLN A 303 27.55 -11.86 -2.30
N ASN A 304 26.44 -11.13 -2.29
CA ASN A 304 25.67 -10.82 -1.09
C ASN A 304 24.41 -11.67 -1.17
N PRO A 305 24.08 -12.53 -0.19
CA PRO A 305 22.80 -13.20 -0.19
C PRO A 305 21.73 -12.15 -0.42
N LEU A 306 20.85 -12.35 -1.42
CA LEU A 306 19.57 -11.67 -1.44
C LEU A 306 18.97 -12.00 -0.07
N ARG A 307 19.15 -11.10 0.91
CA ARG A 307 18.25 -11.04 2.04
C ARG A 307 16.97 -10.64 1.35
N LEU A 308 16.18 -11.65 0.97
CA LEU A 308 14.74 -11.53 0.83
C LEU A 308 14.26 -11.07 2.20
N GLY A 309 14.55 -9.80 2.54
CA GLY A 309 13.85 -9.07 3.56
C GLY A 309 12.43 -9.18 3.11
N SER A 310 11.62 -9.78 3.97
CA SER A 310 10.19 -9.98 3.89
C SER A 310 9.56 -8.89 3.01
N GLY A 311 9.52 -9.14 1.70
CA GLY A 311 9.21 -8.10 0.71
C GLY A 311 7.83 -7.59 1.06
N ALA A 312 7.74 -6.30 1.42
CA ALA A 312 6.50 -5.70 1.89
C ALA A 312 5.75 -6.53 2.95
N VAL A 313 6.43 -7.02 4.00
CA VAL A 313 5.72 -7.10 5.27
C VAL A 313 5.39 -5.66 5.60
N TRP A 314 4.12 -5.30 5.43
CA TRP A 314 3.46 -4.11 5.96
C TRP A 314 4.19 -3.62 7.22
N ASP A 315 5.16 -2.72 7.06
CA ASP A 315 5.89 -2.18 8.19
C ASP A 315 5.03 -1.07 8.78
N SER A 316 4.16 -1.54 9.64
CA SER A 316 3.16 -0.83 10.40
C SER A 316 3.70 0.22 11.37
N ARG A 317 5.02 0.41 11.45
CA ARG A 317 5.63 1.44 12.30
C ARG A 317 5.28 2.87 11.86
N ALA A 318 5.01 3.12 10.57
CA ALA A 318 4.65 4.46 10.10
C ALA A 318 3.14 4.74 10.03
N VAL A 319 2.32 3.68 10.10
CA VAL A 319 0.84 3.68 10.00
C VAL A 319 0.20 4.48 11.14
N GLY A 320 0.72 4.39 12.37
CA GLY A 320 0.02 4.84 13.58
C GLY A 320 0.20 6.31 13.98
N GLU A 321 1.30 6.97 13.61
CA GLU A 321 1.73 8.21 14.30
C GLU A 321 1.25 9.49 13.60
N ALA A 322 1.55 9.64 12.30
CA ALA A 322 1.21 10.85 11.53
C ALA A 322 -0.27 10.96 11.15
N GLY A 323 -0.94 9.80 11.01
CA GLY A 323 -2.39 9.67 10.81
C GLY A 323 -3.20 10.28 11.96
N SER A 324 -2.74 9.98 13.16
CA SER A 324 -3.47 10.28 14.37
C SER A 324 -3.36 11.76 14.74
N VAL A 325 -2.19 12.40 14.52
CA VAL A 325 -1.98 13.82 14.84
C VAL A 325 -2.86 14.80 14.02
N ARG A 326 -3.19 14.49 12.76
CA ARG A 326 -4.03 15.36 11.90
C ARG A 326 -5.54 15.11 12.02
N VAL A 327 -6.00 13.91 12.40
CA VAL A 327 -7.43 13.74 12.77
C VAL A 327 -7.75 14.59 14.01
N MET A 328 -6.76 14.75 14.90
CA MET A 328 -6.85 15.53 16.15
C MET A 328 -6.79 17.05 15.96
N GLN A 329 -6.34 17.55 14.80
CA GLN A 329 -6.22 18.99 14.52
C GLN A 329 -7.57 19.58 14.13
N GLY A 330 -8.05 20.57 14.90
CA GLY A 330 -9.30 21.28 14.63
C GLY A 330 -10.60 20.49 14.87
N ARG A 331 -10.53 19.26 15.37
CA ARG A 331 -11.70 18.40 15.68
C ARG A 331 -11.85 18.17 17.19
N SER A 332 -13.09 18.16 17.67
CA SER A 332 -13.46 17.72 19.03
C SER A 332 -13.26 16.21 19.19
N ARG A 333 -13.29 15.69 20.44
CA ARG A 333 -13.15 14.25 20.69
C ARG A 333 -14.21 13.42 19.95
N LEU A 334 -15.45 13.90 19.93
CA LEU A 334 -16.58 13.20 19.30
C LEU A 334 -16.42 13.17 17.78
N GLN A 335 -15.96 14.26 17.19
CA GLN A 335 -15.68 14.33 15.75
C GLN A 335 -14.52 13.40 15.34
N GLN A 336 -13.51 13.23 16.19
CA GLN A 336 -12.43 12.27 15.94
C GLN A 336 -12.96 10.83 15.97
N GLN A 337 -13.77 10.50 16.98
CA GLN A 337 -14.37 9.18 17.13
C GLN A 337 -15.30 8.83 15.96
N GLU A 338 -16.12 9.79 15.50
CA GLU A 338 -17.06 9.55 14.39
C GLU A 338 -16.33 9.26 13.08
N VAL A 339 -15.24 9.97 12.76
CA VAL A 339 -14.45 9.71 11.55
C VAL A 339 -13.91 8.29 11.53
N VAL A 340 -13.40 7.81 12.67
CA VAL A 340 -12.90 6.43 12.78
C VAL A 340 -14.05 5.44 12.71
N ARG A 341 -15.18 5.76 13.36
CA ARG A 341 -16.39 4.94 13.34
C ARG A 341 -16.94 4.79 11.92
N GLU A 342 -17.01 5.85 11.13
CA GLU A 342 -17.41 5.81 9.72
C GLU A 342 -16.49 4.89 8.90
N VAL A 343 -15.18 4.95 9.14
CA VAL A 343 -14.22 4.05 8.51
C VAL A 343 -14.49 2.59 8.91
N LEU A 344 -14.67 2.30 10.20
CA LEU A 344 -14.98 0.94 10.67
C LEU A 344 -16.33 0.43 10.13
N LEU A 345 -17.35 1.28 10.10
CA LEU A 345 -18.67 0.98 9.54
C LEU A 345 -18.62 0.74 8.03
N SER A 346 -17.77 1.45 7.30
CA SER A 346 -17.56 1.22 5.87
C SER A 346 -16.99 -0.18 5.56
N MET A 347 -16.44 -0.87 6.57
CA MET A 347 -16.00 -2.27 6.46
C MET A 347 -17.16 -3.27 6.56
N LEU A 348 -18.34 -2.85 7.03
CA LEU A 348 -19.53 -3.69 7.19
C LEU A 348 -20.56 -3.44 6.06
N PRO A 349 -21.22 -4.48 5.52
CA PRO A 349 -22.30 -4.29 4.55
C PRO A 349 -23.50 -3.51 5.12
N PRO A 350 -24.29 -2.80 4.29
CA PRO A 350 -25.54 -2.17 4.72
C PRO A 350 -26.50 -3.20 5.35
N GLY A 351 -26.90 -2.98 6.61
CA GLY A 351 -27.76 -3.89 7.37
C GLY A 351 -27.05 -5.07 8.04
N ALA A 352 -25.74 -5.26 7.80
CA ALA A 352 -24.94 -6.30 8.45
C ALA A 352 -24.88 -6.19 9.97
N PRO A 353 -24.78 -4.99 10.61
CA PRO A 353 -24.81 -4.88 12.08
C PRO A 353 -26.05 -5.51 12.71
N ALA A 354 -27.21 -5.45 12.05
CA ALA A 354 -28.44 -6.07 12.53
C ALA A 354 -28.47 -7.60 12.30
N GLN A 355 -27.90 -8.07 11.19
CA GLN A 355 -27.82 -9.50 10.86
C GLN A 355 -26.76 -10.22 11.71
N PHE A 356 -25.57 -9.63 11.89
CA PHE A 356 -24.50 -10.17 12.73
C PHE A 356 -24.95 -10.32 14.19
N ARG A 357 -25.59 -9.30 14.75
CA ARG A 357 -26.19 -9.36 16.09
C ARG A 357 -27.17 -10.52 16.28
N LYS A 358 -27.87 -10.92 15.21
CA LYS A 358 -28.83 -12.01 15.23
C LYS A 358 -28.18 -13.39 15.03
N LEU A 359 -27.15 -13.48 14.19
CA LEU A 359 -26.46 -14.73 13.86
C LEU A 359 -25.36 -15.11 14.87
N PHE A 360 -24.75 -14.14 15.54
CA PHE A 360 -23.64 -14.35 16.47
C PHE A 360 -23.96 -13.73 17.84
N PRO A 361 -24.77 -14.41 18.68
CA PRO A 361 -25.05 -13.93 20.02
C PRO A 361 -23.75 -13.83 20.84
N PRO A 362 -23.65 -12.87 21.79
CA PRO A 362 -22.48 -12.67 22.63
C PRO A 362 -22.33 -13.84 23.61
N THR A 363 -21.72 -14.92 23.12
CA THR A 363 -21.44 -16.15 23.86
C THR A 363 -19.96 -16.21 24.22
N LYS A 364 -19.62 -17.02 25.24
CA LYS A 364 -18.23 -17.34 25.58
C LYS A 364 -17.46 -17.82 24.34
N TRP A 365 -18.06 -18.70 23.54
CA TRP A 365 -17.44 -19.20 22.31
C TRP A 365 -17.14 -18.09 21.31
N ALA A 366 -18.09 -17.17 21.07
CA ALA A 366 -17.86 -16.03 20.17
C ALA A 366 -16.74 -15.12 20.67
N ALA A 367 -16.66 -14.88 21.99
CA ALA A 367 -15.62 -14.07 22.59
C ALA A 367 -14.22 -14.73 22.48
N GLU A 368 -14.12 -16.03 22.76
CA GLU A 368 -12.87 -16.80 22.62
C GLU A 368 -12.43 -16.91 21.15
N PHE A 369 -13.38 -17.11 20.23
CA PHE A 369 -13.11 -17.15 18.79
C PHE A 369 -12.54 -15.82 18.28
N ASN A 370 -13.15 -14.69 18.67
CA ASN A 370 -12.65 -13.38 18.28
C ASN A 370 -11.26 -13.11 18.86
N ALA A 371 -11.00 -13.43 20.13
CA ALA A 371 -9.68 -13.31 20.73
C ALA A 371 -8.62 -14.15 19.98
N ALA A 372 -8.97 -15.39 19.62
CA ALA A 372 -8.10 -16.30 18.87
C ALA A 372 -7.79 -15.80 17.44
N LEU A 373 -8.74 -15.12 16.78
CA LEU A 373 -8.51 -14.49 15.48
C LEU A 373 -7.71 -13.19 15.61
N THR A 374 -7.90 -12.42 16.66
CA THR A 374 -7.28 -11.11 16.82
C THR A 374 -5.74 -11.18 16.79
N VAL A 375 -5.16 -12.21 17.39
CA VAL A 375 -3.69 -12.39 17.42
C VAL A 375 -3.10 -12.57 16.02
N PRO A 376 -3.43 -13.60 15.23
CA PRO A 376 -2.84 -13.79 13.90
C PRO A 376 -3.27 -12.72 12.88
N PHE A 377 -4.48 -12.16 12.98
CA PHE A 377 -4.98 -11.22 11.99
C PHE A 377 -4.62 -9.76 12.25
N PHE A 378 -4.37 -9.37 13.51
CA PHE A 378 -4.16 -7.96 13.85
C PHE A 378 -2.82 -7.69 14.55
N HIS A 379 -1.97 -8.69 14.82
CA HIS A 379 -0.63 -8.42 15.37
C HIS A 379 0.18 -7.47 14.47
N TRP A 380 -0.04 -7.53 13.14
CA TRP A 380 0.63 -6.63 12.20
C TRP A 380 0.13 -5.19 12.34
N LEU A 381 -1.10 -4.96 12.82
CA LEU A 381 -1.68 -3.64 13.03
C LEU A 381 -1.31 -3.11 14.42
N VAL A 382 -1.65 -3.85 15.47
CA VAL A 382 -1.59 -3.37 16.85
C VAL A 382 -0.29 -3.71 17.58
N GLY A 383 0.51 -4.68 17.10
CA GLY A 383 1.76 -5.11 17.73
C GLY A 383 1.72 -6.57 18.24
N PRO A 384 2.84 -7.09 18.77
CA PRO A 384 2.92 -8.45 19.28
C PRO A 384 1.86 -8.72 20.34
N SER A 385 1.06 -9.78 20.15
CA SER A 385 -0.07 -10.09 21.01
C SER A 385 -0.19 -11.58 21.32
N GLU A 386 -0.85 -11.90 22.43
CA GLU A 386 -1.16 -13.28 22.82
C GLU A 386 -2.56 -13.36 23.45
N VAL A 387 -3.19 -14.52 23.33
CA VAL A 387 -4.47 -14.78 23.99
C VAL A 387 -4.21 -15.05 25.47
N ILE A 388 -4.93 -14.36 26.34
CA ILE A 388 -4.88 -14.51 27.79
C ILE A 388 -6.24 -14.96 28.34
N GLU A 389 -6.22 -15.56 29.53
CA GLU A 389 -7.44 -15.87 30.25
C GLU A 389 -7.91 -14.65 31.04
N ILE A 390 -9.19 -14.32 30.91
CA ILE A 390 -9.84 -13.22 31.65
C ILE A 390 -11.12 -13.71 32.30
N GLU A 391 -11.57 -12.99 33.32
CA GLU A 391 -12.84 -13.22 33.97
C GLU A 391 -13.91 -12.26 33.42
N VAL A 392 -15.00 -12.82 32.90
CA VAL A 392 -16.16 -12.08 32.40
C VAL A 392 -17.40 -12.61 33.13
N ASN A 393 -18.06 -11.73 33.89
CA ASN A 393 -19.25 -12.08 34.69
C ASN A 393 -19.04 -13.29 35.62
N GLY A 394 -17.88 -13.41 36.26
CA GLY A 394 -17.55 -14.52 37.16
C GLY A 394 -17.09 -15.81 36.46
N VAL A 395 -16.99 -15.80 35.13
CA VAL A 395 -16.57 -16.97 34.33
C VAL A 395 -15.20 -16.72 33.71
N LYS A 396 -14.27 -17.65 33.95
CA LYS A 396 -12.96 -17.67 33.28
C LYS A 396 -13.08 -18.16 31.84
N GLN A 397 -12.51 -17.40 30.91
CA GLN A 397 -12.53 -17.69 29.49
C GLN A 397 -11.31 -17.11 28.76
N LYS A 398 -10.89 -17.75 27.67
CA LYS A 398 -9.74 -17.33 26.85
C LYS A 398 -10.14 -16.26 25.83
N SER A 399 -10.84 -15.23 26.30
CA SER A 399 -11.36 -14.15 25.47
C SER A 399 -10.60 -12.83 25.64
N GLY A 400 -9.46 -12.87 26.34
CA GLY A 400 -8.56 -11.74 26.46
C GLY A 400 -7.46 -11.79 25.41
N VAL A 401 -7.03 -10.63 24.93
CA VAL A 401 -5.82 -10.48 24.11
C VAL A 401 -4.92 -9.45 24.77
N LEU A 402 -3.73 -9.87 25.15
CA LEU A 402 -2.69 -8.96 25.63
C LEU A 402 -1.82 -8.55 24.45
N ILE A 403 -1.90 -7.27 24.07
CA ILE A 403 -0.95 -6.66 23.16
C ILE A 403 0.24 -6.21 24.01
N LYS A 404 1.35 -6.96 23.94
CA LYS A 404 2.54 -6.75 24.77
C LYS A 404 3.19 -5.38 24.55
N LYS A 405 3.08 -4.87 23.32
CA LYS A 405 3.54 -3.55 22.94
C LYS A 405 2.61 -2.98 21.88
N CYS A 406 1.70 -2.10 22.30
CA CYS A 406 0.69 -1.51 21.45
C CYS A 406 1.34 -0.46 20.55
N ARG A 407 1.50 -0.79 19.28
CA ARG A 407 2.15 0.08 18.30
C ARG A 407 1.44 1.42 18.13
N TYR A 408 0.10 1.43 18.26
CA TYR A 408 -0.67 2.67 18.18
C TYR A 408 -0.35 3.60 19.35
N LEU A 409 -0.23 3.05 20.57
CA LEU A 409 0.09 3.80 21.77
C LEU A 409 1.57 4.21 21.82
N GLU A 410 2.47 3.27 21.53
CA GLU A 410 3.93 3.46 21.48
C GLU A 410 4.31 4.57 20.50
N ASN A 411 3.76 4.52 19.28
CA ASN A 411 4.08 5.51 18.28
C ASN A 411 3.41 6.84 18.60
N SER A 412 2.09 6.84 18.88
CA SER A 412 1.37 8.11 19.07
C SER A 412 1.86 8.90 20.28
N GLY A 413 2.37 8.24 21.33
CA GLY A 413 2.82 8.89 22.56
C GLY A 413 1.77 9.82 23.17
N CYS A 414 0.48 9.61 22.86
CA CYS A 414 -0.59 10.54 23.18
C CYS A 414 -1.84 9.78 23.64
N VAL A 415 -2.21 10.06 24.89
CA VAL A 415 -3.41 9.51 25.53
C VAL A 415 -4.67 9.83 24.73
N GLY A 416 -4.81 11.07 24.26
CA GLY A 416 -5.98 11.47 23.46
C GLY A 416 -6.11 10.69 22.15
N MET A 417 -4.98 10.37 21.48
CA MET A 417 -5.00 9.59 20.26
C MET A 417 -5.38 8.14 20.54
N CYS A 418 -4.74 7.50 21.52
CA CYS A 418 -5.09 6.14 21.94
C CYS A 418 -6.58 6.00 22.27
N VAL A 419 -7.12 6.95 23.04
CA VAL A 419 -8.52 6.90 23.49
C VAL A 419 -9.49 7.20 22.37
N ASN A 420 -9.34 8.32 21.65
CA ASN A 420 -10.35 8.80 20.70
C ASN A 420 -10.29 8.12 19.33
N MET A 421 -9.15 7.54 18.96
CA MET A 421 -8.96 6.98 17.62
C MET A 421 -8.88 5.46 17.61
N CYS A 422 -8.56 4.83 18.74
CA CYS A 422 -8.44 3.37 18.81
C CYS A 422 -9.45 2.82 19.82
N LYS A 423 -9.32 3.13 21.11
CA LYS A 423 -10.15 2.53 22.17
C LYS A 423 -11.64 2.77 21.96
N ILE A 424 -12.10 4.02 22.00
CA ILE A 424 -13.54 4.32 22.03
C ILE A 424 -14.23 3.87 20.71
N PRO A 425 -13.71 4.20 19.52
CA PRO A 425 -14.36 3.76 18.27
C PRO A 425 -14.39 2.24 18.12
N THR A 426 -13.34 1.53 18.57
CA THR A 426 -13.27 0.07 18.47
C THR A 426 -14.22 -0.58 19.46
N GLN A 427 -14.29 -0.10 20.71
CA GLN A 427 -15.27 -0.57 21.70
C GLN A 427 -16.70 -0.34 21.22
N ASP A 428 -16.99 0.84 20.65
CA ASP A 428 -18.30 1.19 20.10
C ASP A 428 -18.67 0.27 18.93
N PHE A 429 -17.76 0.09 17.98
CA PHE A 429 -17.96 -0.80 16.83
C PHE A 429 -18.25 -2.24 17.27
N PHE A 430 -17.43 -2.82 18.15
CA PHE A 430 -17.67 -4.20 18.59
C PHE A 430 -18.93 -4.33 19.45
N THR A 431 -19.16 -3.40 20.37
CA THR A 431 -20.28 -3.51 21.33
C THR A 431 -21.62 -3.19 20.67
N ASN A 432 -21.71 -2.07 19.96
CA ASN A 432 -22.98 -1.54 19.47
C ASN A 432 -23.31 -2.00 18.05
N GLU A 433 -22.31 -2.13 17.17
CA GLU A 433 -22.52 -2.56 15.79
C GLU A 433 -22.41 -4.08 15.64
N PHE A 434 -21.32 -4.66 16.15
CA PHE A 434 -21.04 -6.09 16.03
C PHE A 434 -21.80 -6.94 17.06
N GLY A 435 -22.28 -6.34 18.16
CA GLY A 435 -23.03 -7.04 19.21
C GLY A 435 -22.21 -7.91 20.14
N LEU A 436 -20.89 -7.79 20.10
CA LEU A 436 -19.96 -8.49 20.98
C LEU A 436 -19.27 -7.46 21.87
N PRO A 437 -19.64 -7.36 23.17
CA PRO A 437 -19.04 -6.40 24.06
C PRO A 437 -17.51 -6.53 24.07
N LEU A 438 -16.83 -5.39 23.96
CA LEU A 438 -15.37 -5.32 24.00
C LEU A 438 -14.95 -4.21 24.94
N THR A 439 -14.09 -4.53 25.90
CA THR A 439 -13.39 -3.54 26.73
C THR A 439 -11.93 -3.52 26.33
N MET A 440 -11.36 -2.34 26.10
CA MET A 440 -9.94 -2.16 25.84
C MET A 440 -9.30 -1.38 26.99
N THR A 441 -8.24 -1.91 27.58
CA THR A 441 -7.51 -1.31 28.70
C THR A 441 -6.07 -1.03 28.27
N PRO A 442 -5.76 0.19 27.79
CA PRO A 442 -4.37 0.56 27.52
C PRO A 442 -3.60 0.74 28.83
N ASN A 443 -2.35 0.30 28.85
CA ASN A 443 -1.39 0.63 29.90
C ASN A 443 -0.40 1.66 29.36
N PHE A 444 -0.40 2.83 29.98
CA PHE A 444 0.41 3.98 29.57
C PHE A 444 1.85 3.93 30.12
N GLU A 445 2.17 3.03 31.05
CA GLU A 445 3.52 2.89 31.61
C GLU A 445 4.40 1.98 30.74
N ASP A 446 3.88 0.82 30.35
CA ASP A 446 4.60 -0.18 29.55
C ASP A 446 4.20 -0.20 28.06
N MET A 447 3.28 0.69 27.68
CA MET A 447 2.71 0.80 26.33
C MET A 447 1.98 -0.47 25.86
N SER A 448 1.52 -1.35 26.77
CA SER A 448 0.69 -2.50 26.44
C SER A 448 -0.79 -2.14 26.31
N CYS A 449 -1.61 -3.05 25.77
CA CYS A 449 -3.06 -2.89 25.77
C CYS A 449 -3.76 -4.24 25.87
N GLU A 450 -4.69 -4.36 26.82
CA GLU A 450 -5.55 -5.53 26.95
C GLU A 450 -6.86 -5.32 26.17
N MET A 451 -7.28 -6.31 25.41
CA MET A 451 -8.60 -6.38 24.78
C MET A 451 -9.39 -7.53 25.41
N ALA A 452 -10.52 -7.23 26.03
CA ALA A 452 -11.38 -8.18 26.71
C ALA A 452 -12.70 -8.36 25.94
N TYR A 453 -12.77 -9.39 25.10
CA TYR A 453 -13.99 -9.76 24.39
C TYR A 453 -15.01 -10.40 25.34
N GLY A 454 -16.28 -10.04 25.18
CA GLY A 454 -17.39 -10.40 26.06
C GLY A 454 -17.58 -9.46 27.27
N LYS A 455 -16.66 -8.51 27.50
CA LYS A 455 -16.72 -7.57 28.62
C LYS A 455 -17.30 -6.23 28.18
N VAL A 456 -18.36 -5.79 28.86
CA VAL A 456 -19.02 -4.50 28.57
C VAL A 456 -18.10 -3.35 28.96
N PRO A 457 -17.81 -2.40 28.05
CA PRO A 457 -16.99 -1.25 28.37
C PRO A 457 -17.73 -0.37 29.40
N PRO A 458 -17.02 0.20 30.40
CA PRO A 458 -17.62 1.13 31.34
C PRO A 458 -18.04 2.44 30.63
N PRO A 459 -18.97 3.21 31.22
CA PRO A 459 -19.19 4.59 30.82
C PRO A 459 -17.88 5.39 30.82
N PHE A 460 -17.72 6.33 29.89
CA PHE A 460 -16.46 7.06 29.72
C PHE A 460 -16.00 7.74 31.02
N GLU A 461 -16.93 8.32 31.78
CA GLU A 461 -16.66 9.05 33.02
C GLU A 461 -16.15 8.13 34.15
N GLU A 462 -16.46 6.84 34.08
CA GLU A 462 -16.03 5.80 35.02
C GLU A 462 -14.76 5.06 34.54
N ASP A 463 -14.43 5.18 33.26
CA ASP A 463 -13.24 4.56 32.67
C ASP A 463 -11.97 5.23 33.22
N PRO A 464 -11.00 4.47 33.76
CA PRO A 464 -9.74 5.01 34.27
C PRO A 464 -9.00 5.91 33.28
N VAL A 465 -9.15 5.67 31.97
CA VAL A 465 -8.49 6.48 30.93
C VAL A 465 -8.99 7.93 30.92
N SER A 466 -10.20 8.21 31.41
CA SER A 466 -10.76 9.58 31.45
C SER A 466 -10.01 10.53 32.38
N LYS A 467 -9.28 9.96 33.35
CA LYS A 467 -8.46 10.70 34.34
C LYS A 467 -6.98 10.70 33.99
N GLN A 468 -6.58 10.12 32.86
CA GLN A 468 -5.18 9.97 32.48
C GLN A 468 -4.58 11.32 32.04
N PRO A 469 -3.43 11.76 32.59
CA PRO A 469 -2.72 12.95 32.12
C PRO A 469 -2.09 12.73 30.73
N CYS A 470 -1.87 13.78 29.94
CA CYS A 470 -1.10 13.62 28.70
C CYS A 470 0.37 13.31 29.04
N PHE A 471 1.10 12.61 28.15
CA PHE A 471 2.55 12.43 28.30
C PHE A 471 3.28 13.75 28.06
N SER A 472 3.70 14.42 29.13
CA SER A 472 4.40 15.71 29.07
C SER A 472 5.79 15.64 28.43
N GLU A 473 6.46 14.49 28.50
CA GLU A 473 7.81 14.29 27.95
C GLU A 473 7.84 14.05 26.44
N ILE A 474 6.74 13.58 25.85
CA ILE A 474 6.66 13.12 24.44
C ILE A 474 5.67 13.98 23.63
N CYS A 475 4.60 14.50 24.25
CA CYS A 475 3.57 15.28 23.57
C CYS A 475 3.85 16.79 23.68
N SER A 476 4.26 17.42 22.58
CA SER A 476 4.53 18.87 22.51
C SER A 476 3.34 19.78 22.81
N MET A 477 2.12 19.24 22.81
CA MET A 477 0.87 19.94 23.16
C MET A 477 0.38 19.65 24.59
N ALA A 478 1.10 18.84 25.36
CA ALA A 478 0.72 18.55 26.75
C ALA A 478 0.91 19.80 27.62
N ASN A 479 -0.07 20.06 28.49
CA ASN A 479 0.10 21.02 29.59
C ASN A 479 0.61 20.23 30.81
N PRO A 480 1.88 20.42 31.24
CA PRO A 480 2.46 19.67 32.36
C PRO A 480 1.74 19.89 33.68
N SER A 481 1.00 21.00 33.81
CA SER A 481 0.25 21.38 35.01
C SER A 481 -1.17 20.80 35.04
N SER A 482 -1.62 20.13 33.98
CA SER A 482 -2.96 19.54 33.91
C SER A 482 -2.95 18.10 34.41
N SER A 483 -3.81 17.78 35.38
CA SER A 483 -3.96 16.42 35.92
C SER A 483 -4.69 15.48 34.95
N ILE A 484 -5.33 16.02 33.90
CA ILE A 484 -6.09 15.26 32.89
C ILE A 484 -5.66 15.71 31.49
N CYS A 485 -5.58 14.78 30.55
CA CYS A 485 -5.24 15.13 29.18
C CYS A 485 -6.35 15.95 28.51
N HIS A 486 -6.03 17.16 28.05
CA HIS A 486 -6.99 18.12 27.48
C HIS A 486 -7.78 17.57 26.27
N LYS A 487 -7.24 16.58 25.55
CA LYS A 487 -7.93 15.92 24.42
C LYS A 487 -8.97 14.87 24.83
N LEU A 488 -9.11 14.60 26.13
CA LEU A 488 -10.16 13.73 26.68
C LEU A 488 -11.38 14.52 27.17
N GLN A 489 -11.20 15.83 27.36
CA GLN A 489 -12.26 16.77 27.72
C GLN A 489 -13.10 17.09 26.46
N ALA A 490 -14.38 17.39 26.68
CA ALA A 490 -15.39 17.56 25.62
C ALA A 490 -15.10 18.75 24.70
#